data_AF-A0A953M6V8-F1
#
_entry.id   AF-A0A953M6V8-F1
#
_cell.length_a   1.000
_cell.length_b   1.000
_cell.length_c   1.000
_cell.angle_alpha   90.00
_cell.angle_beta   90.00
_cell.angle_gamma   90.00
#
_symmetry.space_group_name_H-M   'P 1'
#
loop_
_entity.id
_entity.type
_entity.pdbx_description
1 polymer ?
#
loop_
_entity_poly.entity_id
_entity_poly.type
_entity_poly.pdbx_seq_one_letter_code
_entity_poly.pdbx_strand_id
1 'polypeptide(L)'
;IEMGGRFGGNITAVSSCQDCHMPDGTGRGCNRNSRPIRDNLPTHQFNGGNTWIVQAVRNLYPDDGETGLSDASVAASIAKTVQMLEAASDLELWQDENELYARVINMGGHKLPSGYPEGRRVWVNVRFYDAGDQLVGEHGAYDPVTATLDTASTVVYETKIGVDAAISGISGVPVGPSFHMALNNVVYKDSRIPPMGFTNAGFEAVQAAPVGHSYDDGPYWDASEYPIPSGAVRADVRVYYQLASKEYIEFLRDENVTDNSGQIIYDQWVATGRSAPVEMDYMTIAFETSGGCNPADLVEPFGVLDLLDINAFITGFVAQDPISDLNGDGVFDLVDINVFITSFLAGCP
;
A
#
# COMPACT_ATOMS: atom_id res chain seq x y z
N ILE A 1 9.59 -17.32 -13.81
CA ILE A 1 9.23 -17.30 -12.37
C ILE A 1 7.86 -17.94 -12.26
N GLU A 2 7.70 -19.00 -11.47
CA GLU A 2 6.38 -19.58 -11.22
C GLU A 2 5.56 -18.61 -10.35
N MET A 3 4.41 -18.18 -10.86
CA MET A 3 3.52 -17.22 -10.21
C MET A 3 2.13 -17.83 -9.94
N GLY A 4 1.97 -19.15 -10.11
CA GLY A 4 0.72 -19.86 -9.80
C GLY A 4 -0.50 -19.40 -10.60
N GLY A 5 -0.30 -18.77 -11.76
CA GLY A 5 -1.39 -18.20 -12.56
C GLY A 5 -1.93 -16.87 -12.03
N ARG A 6 -1.16 -16.15 -11.20
CA ARG A 6 -1.53 -14.86 -10.58
C ARG A 6 -2.11 -13.83 -11.53
N PHE A 7 -1.56 -13.73 -12.74
CA PHE A 7 -2.00 -12.78 -13.77
C PHE A 7 -3.01 -13.37 -14.76
N GLY A 8 -3.55 -14.55 -14.44
CA GLY A 8 -4.57 -15.25 -15.21
C GLY A 8 -4.03 -15.94 -16.46
N GLY A 9 -4.97 -16.37 -17.31
CA GLY A 9 -4.68 -17.13 -18.52
C GLY A 9 -4.30 -18.59 -18.27
N ASN A 10 -3.70 -19.20 -19.28
CA ASN A 10 -3.39 -20.63 -19.32
C ASN A 10 -1.93 -20.95 -18.96
N ILE A 11 -1.20 -19.99 -18.40
CA ILE A 11 0.20 -20.15 -17.97
C ILE A 11 0.34 -19.90 -16.48
N THR A 12 1.21 -20.67 -15.82
CA THR A 12 1.53 -20.48 -14.39
C THR A 12 2.84 -19.75 -14.17
N ALA A 13 3.73 -19.81 -15.14
CA ALA A 13 5.06 -19.21 -15.11
C ALA A 13 5.13 -17.99 -16.01
N VAL A 14 5.85 -16.96 -15.56
CA VAL A 14 6.06 -15.71 -16.32
C VAL A 14 7.55 -15.44 -16.55
N SER A 15 7.86 -14.84 -17.69
CA SER A 15 9.22 -14.54 -18.15
C SER A 15 9.31 -13.29 -19.03
N SER A 16 8.18 -12.81 -19.55
CA SER A 16 8.07 -11.64 -20.41
C SER A 16 6.93 -10.73 -19.98
N CYS A 17 6.91 -9.49 -20.50
CA CYS A 17 5.81 -8.54 -20.25
C CYS A 17 4.45 -9.13 -20.66
N GLN A 18 4.44 -9.90 -21.74
CA GLN A 18 3.24 -10.51 -22.34
C GLN A 18 2.64 -11.58 -21.43
N ASP A 19 3.45 -12.31 -20.68
CA ASP A 19 2.96 -13.37 -19.80
C ASP A 19 2.03 -12.79 -18.70
N CYS A 20 2.29 -11.57 -18.23
CA CYS A 20 1.43 -10.87 -17.27
C CYS A 20 0.37 -9.97 -17.93
N HIS A 21 0.72 -9.21 -18.98
CA HIS A 21 -0.15 -8.17 -19.56
C HIS A 21 -0.96 -8.62 -20.79
N MET A 22 -0.64 -9.79 -21.34
CA MET A 22 -1.34 -10.43 -22.46
C MET A 22 -1.54 -11.91 -22.18
N PRO A 23 -2.06 -12.29 -20.99
CA PRO A 23 -2.08 -13.69 -20.56
C PRO A 23 -2.78 -14.56 -21.60
N ASP A 24 -2.23 -15.77 -21.81
CA ASP A 24 -2.70 -16.70 -22.81
C ASP A 24 -4.14 -17.12 -22.53
N GLY A 25 -5.02 -16.96 -23.52
CA GLY A 25 -6.41 -17.39 -23.48
C GLY A 25 -6.70 -18.54 -24.43
N THR A 26 -7.82 -19.22 -24.18
CA THR A 26 -8.37 -20.23 -25.07
C THR A 26 -9.30 -19.61 -26.10
N GLY A 27 -9.02 -19.79 -27.39
CA GLY A 27 -9.88 -19.28 -28.45
C GLY A 27 -9.43 -19.61 -29.86
N ARG A 28 -9.99 -18.90 -30.83
CA ARG A 28 -9.60 -18.99 -32.25
C ARG A 28 -8.82 -17.74 -32.62
N GLY A 29 -7.67 -17.92 -33.27
CA GLY A 29 -6.83 -16.79 -33.68
C GLY A 29 -7.42 -15.88 -34.77
N CYS A 30 -8.59 -16.20 -35.31
CA CYS A 30 -9.36 -15.28 -36.15
C CYS A 30 -10.85 -15.64 -36.14
N ASN A 31 -11.69 -14.71 -36.59
CA ASN A 31 -13.14 -14.86 -36.70
C ASN A 31 -13.53 -15.76 -37.89
N ARG A 32 -13.12 -17.04 -37.84
CA ARG A 32 -13.52 -18.08 -38.80
C ARG A 32 -13.80 -19.40 -38.08
N ASN A 33 -15.04 -19.88 -38.21
CA ASN A 33 -15.56 -21.08 -37.53
C ASN A 33 -14.88 -22.41 -37.89
N SER A 34 -13.99 -22.44 -38.89
CA SER A 34 -13.19 -23.63 -39.24
C SER A 34 -11.80 -23.66 -38.63
N ARG A 35 -11.39 -22.61 -37.89
CA ARG A 35 -10.04 -22.56 -37.30
C ARG A 35 -9.94 -23.34 -35.99
N PRO A 36 -8.80 -23.99 -35.72
CA PRO A 36 -8.60 -24.73 -34.48
C PRO A 36 -8.68 -23.78 -33.28
N ILE A 37 -9.20 -24.30 -32.17
CA ILE A 37 -9.08 -23.69 -30.86
C ILE A 37 -7.63 -23.88 -30.40
N ARG A 38 -7.06 -22.83 -29.81
CA ARG A 38 -5.71 -22.80 -29.23
C ARG A 38 -5.82 -22.26 -27.82
N ASP A 39 -5.00 -22.80 -26.93
CA ASP A 39 -4.93 -22.40 -25.52
C ASP A 39 -3.82 -21.38 -25.23
N ASN A 40 -3.10 -20.95 -26.27
CA ASN A 40 -1.95 -20.06 -26.17
C ASN A 40 -2.14 -18.78 -27.01
N LEU A 41 -3.34 -18.19 -26.94
CA LEU A 41 -3.62 -16.94 -27.66
C LEU A 41 -3.43 -15.75 -26.72
N PRO A 42 -2.46 -14.86 -27.00
CA PRO A 42 -2.26 -13.67 -26.20
C PRO A 42 -3.51 -12.79 -26.22
N THR A 43 -4.06 -12.51 -25.04
CA THR A 43 -5.16 -11.57 -24.92
C THR A 43 -4.65 -10.13 -25.12
N HIS A 44 -5.48 -9.23 -25.65
CA HIS A 44 -5.10 -7.85 -25.96
C HIS A 44 -5.84 -6.85 -25.07
N GLN A 45 -5.89 -7.14 -23.77
CA GLN A 45 -6.60 -6.31 -22.80
C GLN A 45 -5.73 -5.13 -22.33
N PHE A 46 -4.43 -5.36 -22.12
CA PHE A 46 -3.43 -4.33 -21.77
C PHE A 46 -3.82 -3.46 -20.57
N ASN A 47 -4.50 -4.04 -19.58
CA ASN A 47 -4.83 -3.34 -18.35
C ASN A 47 -3.57 -3.09 -17.51
N GLY A 48 -3.52 -1.89 -16.92
CA GLY A 48 -2.60 -1.49 -15.85
C GLY A 48 -3.38 -0.66 -14.84
N GLY A 49 -2.74 0.29 -14.15
CA GLY A 49 -3.38 1.11 -13.10
C GLY A 49 -4.36 2.21 -13.55
N ASN A 50 -4.97 2.12 -14.74
CA ASN A 50 -5.85 3.18 -15.23
C ASN A 50 -7.28 3.03 -14.68
N THR A 51 -7.57 3.68 -13.56
CA THR A 51 -8.82 3.49 -12.81
C THR A 51 -9.97 4.39 -13.22
N TRP A 52 -9.70 5.48 -13.96
CA TRP A 52 -10.73 6.49 -14.28
C TRP A 52 -10.60 7.17 -15.65
N ILE A 53 -9.41 7.18 -16.30
CA ILE A 53 -9.21 7.95 -17.53
C ILE A 53 -10.03 7.38 -18.68
N VAL A 54 -10.24 6.06 -18.75
CA VAL A 54 -11.10 5.46 -19.79
C VAL A 54 -12.54 5.99 -19.68
N GLN A 55 -13.05 6.17 -18.45
CA GLN A 55 -14.34 6.80 -18.22
C GLN A 55 -14.31 8.30 -18.59
N ALA A 56 -13.23 9.01 -18.28
CA ALA A 56 -13.08 10.41 -18.68
C ALA A 56 -13.09 10.60 -20.21
N VAL A 57 -12.39 9.74 -20.96
CA VAL A 57 -12.41 9.74 -22.42
C VAL A 57 -13.83 9.48 -22.92
N ARG A 58 -14.53 8.49 -22.35
CA ARG A 58 -15.93 8.23 -22.68
C ARG A 58 -16.84 9.43 -22.43
N ASN A 59 -16.68 10.13 -21.31
CA ASN A 59 -17.48 11.31 -20.98
C ASN A 59 -17.32 12.43 -22.03
N LEU A 60 -16.11 12.57 -22.59
CA LEU A 60 -15.79 13.57 -23.61
C LEU A 60 -16.22 13.13 -25.02
N TYR A 61 -16.20 11.82 -25.29
CA TYR A 61 -16.53 11.21 -26.58
C TYR A 61 -17.58 10.11 -26.39
N PRO A 62 -18.86 10.48 -26.16
CA PRO A 62 -19.90 9.54 -25.77
C PRO A 62 -20.43 8.67 -26.91
N ASP A 63 -19.98 8.88 -28.15
CA ASP A 63 -20.37 8.04 -29.29
C ASP A 63 -19.64 6.68 -29.24
N ASP A 64 -20.35 5.66 -28.77
CA ASP A 64 -19.87 4.28 -28.71
C ASP A 64 -19.49 3.72 -30.09
N GLY A 65 -20.11 4.21 -31.17
CA GLY A 65 -19.82 3.77 -32.53
C GLY A 65 -18.47 4.28 -33.04
N GLU A 66 -18.05 5.45 -32.58
CA GLU A 66 -16.74 6.04 -32.86
C GLU A 66 -15.65 5.44 -31.96
N THR A 67 -15.92 5.36 -30.65
CA THR A 67 -14.89 5.05 -29.65
C THR A 67 -14.81 3.57 -29.27
N GLY A 68 -15.89 2.81 -29.43
CA GLY A 68 -16.04 1.47 -28.84
C GLY A 68 -16.13 1.45 -27.31
N LEU A 69 -16.26 2.62 -26.67
CA LEU A 69 -16.32 2.78 -25.21
C LEU A 69 -17.75 2.80 -24.70
N SER A 70 -18.48 1.69 -24.89
CA SER A 70 -19.75 1.46 -24.22
C SER A 70 -19.60 1.44 -22.70
N ASP A 71 -20.67 1.73 -21.94
CA ASP A 71 -20.65 1.63 -20.48
C ASP A 71 -20.16 0.26 -19.98
N ALA A 72 -20.59 -0.81 -20.65
CA ALA A 72 -20.19 -2.17 -20.29
C ALA A 72 -18.71 -2.44 -20.54
N SER A 73 -18.12 -1.94 -21.64
CA SER A 73 -16.70 -2.13 -21.93
C SER A 73 -15.82 -1.29 -21.00
N VAL A 74 -16.23 -0.07 -20.64
CA VAL A 74 -15.53 0.76 -19.66
C VAL A 74 -15.57 0.11 -18.27
N ALA A 75 -16.74 -0.33 -17.80
CA ALA A 75 -16.87 -1.01 -16.52
C ALA A 75 -16.03 -2.29 -16.46
N ALA A 76 -16.04 -3.10 -17.53
CA ALA A 76 -15.21 -4.29 -17.63
C ALA A 76 -13.70 -3.98 -17.62
N SER A 77 -13.28 -2.87 -18.24
CA SER A 77 -11.89 -2.41 -18.21
C SER A 77 -11.46 -1.98 -16.81
N ILE A 78 -12.31 -1.22 -16.10
CA ILE A 78 -12.02 -0.78 -14.73
C ILE A 78 -11.92 -1.99 -13.79
N ALA A 79 -12.85 -2.95 -13.89
CA ALA A 79 -12.81 -4.17 -13.08
C ALA A 79 -11.51 -4.98 -13.29
N LYS A 80 -11.02 -5.07 -14.52
CA LYS A 80 -9.73 -5.72 -14.83
C LYS A 80 -8.54 -4.93 -14.32
N THR A 81 -8.62 -3.61 -14.31
CA THR A 81 -7.59 -2.77 -13.69
C THR A 81 -7.53 -3.01 -12.19
N VAL A 82 -8.67 -3.14 -11.50
CA VAL A 82 -8.70 -3.50 -10.07
C VAL A 82 -8.06 -4.87 -9.85
N GLN A 83 -8.45 -5.90 -10.62
CA GLN A 83 -7.85 -7.23 -10.54
C GLN A 83 -6.33 -7.23 -10.79
N MET A 84 -5.86 -6.43 -11.75
CA MET A 84 -4.43 -6.28 -12.02
C MET A 84 -3.69 -5.61 -10.86
N LEU A 85 -4.32 -4.63 -10.19
CA LEU A 85 -3.74 -3.95 -9.04
C LEU A 85 -3.70 -4.88 -7.81
N GLU A 86 -4.77 -5.65 -7.56
CA GLU A 86 -4.81 -6.69 -6.52
C GLU A 86 -3.75 -7.79 -6.78
N ALA A 87 -3.54 -8.16 -8.04
CA ALA A 87 -2.51 -9.13 -8.40
C ALA A 87 -1.07 -8.58 -8.31
N ALA A 88 -0.88 -7.26 -8.26
CA ALA A 88 0.43 -6.63 -8.37
C ALA A 88 1.25 -6.64 -7.07
N SER A 89 0.61 -6.86 -5.92
CA SER A 89 1.29 -6.97 -4.63
C SER A 89 0.73 -8.09 -3.75
N ASP A 90 1.45 -8.37 -2.66
CA ASP A 90 0.97 -9.08 -1.48
C ASP A 90 1.28 -8.20 -0.25
N LEU A 91 0.50 -8.38 0.83
CA LEU A 91 0.73 -7.75 2.13
C LEU A 91 1.02 -8.82 3.19
N GLU A 92 2.07 -8.62 3.98
CA GLU A 92 2.36 -9.41 5.19
C GLU A 92 2.37 -8.49 6.41
N LEU A 93 1.76 -8.93 7.51
CA LEU A 93 1.74 -8.23 8.78
C LEU A 93 2.35 -9.08 9.90
N TRP A 94 3.09 -8.46 10.80
CA TRP A 94 3.46 -9.05 12.08
C TRP A 94 3.61 -7.97 13.14
N GLN A 95 3.49 -8.38 14.39
CA GLN A 95 3.83 -7.57 15.55
C GLN A 95 5.23 -7.94 16.04
N ASP A 96 6.01 -6.95 16.43
CA ASP A 96 7.20 -7.13 17.25
C ASP A 96 7.15 -6.10 18.37
N GLU A 97 7.08 -6.57 19.62
CA GLU A 97 6.83 -5.74 20.80
C GLU A 97 5.62 -4.78 20.62
N ASN A 98 5.88 -3.47 20.59
CA ASN A 98 4.87 -2.42 20.43
C ASN A 98 4.85 -1.82 19.02
N GLU A 99 5.42 -2.51 18.04
CA GLU A 99 5.47 -2.09 16.65
C GLU A 99 4.69 -3.07 15.76
N LEU A 100 3.86 -2.52 14.89
CA LEU A 100 3.26 -3.23 13.77
C LEU A 100 4.16 -3.07 12.55
N TYR A 101 4.54 -4.19 11.95
CA TYR A 101 5.23 -4.21 10.67
C TYR A 101 4.24 -4.54 9.55
N ALA A 102 4.28 -3.74 8.49
CA ALA A 102 3.55 -3.99 7.26
C ALA A 102 4.53 -4.10 6.09
N ARG A 103 4.66 -5.30 5.52
CA ARG A 103 5.49 -5.56 4.35
C ARG A 103 4.64 -5.63 3.09
N VAL A 104 4.95 -4.76 2.13
CA VAL A 104 4.38 -4.77 0.78
C VAL A 104 5.35 -5.49 -0.15
N ILE A 105 4.89 -6.57 -0.78
CA ILE A 105 5.67 -7.40 -1.69
C ILE A 105 5.29 -7.06 -3.13
N ASN A 106 6.28 -6.79 -3.98
CA ASN A 106 6.06 -6.50 -5.38
C ASN A 106 6.02 -7.79 -6.22
N MET A 107 4.86 -8.09 -6.79
CA MET A 107 4.66 -9.28 -7.63
C MET A 107 4.80 -8.99 -9.12
N GLY A 108 5.16 -7.75 -9.48
CA GLY A 108 5.46 -7.33 -10.84
C GLY A 108 6.92 -7.56 -11.25
N GLY A 109 7.16 -7.62 -12.57
CA GLY A 109 8.51 -7.69 -13.18
C GLY A 109 9.21 -6.34 -13.32
N HIS A 110 8.68 -5.28 -12.71
CA HIS A 110 9.20 -3.92 -12.71
C HIS A 110 8.94 -3.26 -11.34
N LYS A 111 9.42 -2.03 -11.12
CA LYS A 111 9.13 -1.30 -9.87
C LYS A 111 7.63 -1.21 -9.56
N LEU A 112 7.26 -1.14 -8.28
CA LEU A 112 5.88 -0.91 -7.83
C LEU A 112 5.76 0.45 -7.12
N PRO A 113 4.92 1.38 -7.62
CA PRO A 113 4.30 1.39 -8.96
C PRO A 113 5.33 1.60 -10.09
N SER A 114 4.93 1.43 -11.37
CA SER A 114 5.78 1.72 -12.54
C SER A 114 5.11 2.70 -13.53
N GLY A 115 5.86 3.07 -14.56
CA GLY A 115 5.43 3.94 -15.65
C GLY A 115 5.60 5.42 -15.33
N TYR A 116 4.57 6.21 -15.67
CA TYR A 116 4.59 7.66 -15.57
C TYR A 116 4.76 8.13 -14.10
N PRO A 117 5.81 8.90 -13.76
CA PRO A 117 6.18 9.14 -12.36
C PRO A 117 5.32 10.19 -11.65
N GLU A 118 4.72 11.14 -12.37
CA GLU A 118 4.03 12.27 -11.75
C GLU A 118 2.64 11.88 -11.23
N GLY A 119 2.38 12.14 -9.96
CA GLY A 119 1.07 11.92 -9.32
C GLY A 119 0.70 10.47 -9.03
N ARG A 120 1.48 9.48 -9.50
CA ARG A 120 1.27 8.06 -9.17
C ARG A 120 1.89 7.70 -7.84
N ARG A 121 1.10 7.07 -6.97
CA ARG A 121 1.56 6.66 -5.65
C ARG A 121 0.93 5.34 -5.19
N VAL A 122 1.71 4.55 -4.46
CA VAL A 122 1.22 3.47 -3.59
C VAL A 122 1.57 3.84 -2.16
N TRP A 123 0.71 3.53 -1.20
CA TRP A 123 1.00 3.74 0.23
C TRP A 123 0.28 2.73 1.10
N VAL A 124 0.71 2.63 2.34
CA VAL A 124 0.07 1.80 3.37
C VAL A 124 -0.84 2.68 4.23
N ASN A 125 -2.09 2.28 4.41
CA ASN A 125 -3.00 2.84 5.41
C ASN A 125 -3.14 1.85 6.55
N VAL A 126 -2.99 2.32 7.78
CA VAL A 126 -3.13 1.52 8.99
C VAL A 126 -4.18 2.15 9.87
N ARG A 127 -5.14 1.37 10.33
CA ARG A 127 -6.15 1.79 11.31
C ARG A 127 -6.10 0.89 12.53
N PHE A 128 -5.87 1.48 13.69
CA PHE A 128 -5.79 0.79 14.97
C PHE A 128 -7.12 0.89 15.72
N TYR A 129 -7.59 -0.23 16.27
CA TYR A 129 -8.86 -0.32 16.98
C TYR A 129 -8.68 -0.84 18.39
N ASP A 130 -9.45 -0.31 19.35
CA ASP A 130 -9.56 -0.84 20.70
C ASP A 130 -10.55 -2.03 20.78
N ALA A 131 -10.70 -2.61 21.98
CA ALA A 131 -11.61 -3.72 22.24
C ALA A 131 -13.10 -3.39 22.01
N GLY A 132 -13.45 -2.10 21.98
CA GLY A 132 -14.79 -1.60 21.67
C GLY A 132 -15.00 -1.28 20.18
N ASP A 133 -14.09 -1.73 19.31
CA ASP A 133 -14.06 -1.42 17.87
C ASP A 133 -13.99 0.10 17.57
N GLN A 134 -13.46 0.90 18.51
CA GLN A 134 -13.24 2.32 18.28
C GLN A 134 -11.86 2.56 17.66
N LEU A 135 -11.81 3.44 16.66
CA LEU A 135 -10.55 3.85 16.03
C LEU A 135 -9.72 4.67 17.02
N VAL A 136 -8.53 4.18 17.38
CA VAL A 136 -7.60 4.83 18.32
C VAL A 136 -6.35 5.40 17.64
N GLY A 137 -6.11 5.08 16.37
CA GLY A 137 -5.04 5.65 15.57
C GLY A 137 -5.20 5.35 14.08
N GLU A 138 -4.72 6.24 13.22
CA GLU A 138 -4.71 6.02 11.77
C GLU A 138 -3.43 6.61 11.14
N HIS A 139 -2.81 5.85 10.24
CA HIS A 139 -1.70 6.31 9.41
C HIS A 139 -2.09 6.27 7.92
N GLY A 140 -1.59 7.22 7.12
CA GLY A 140 -1.86 7.23 5.67
C GLY A 140 -3.32 7.48 5.33
N ALA A 141 -4.02 8.25 6.18
CA ALA A 141 -5.42 8.57 5.99
C ALA A 141 -5.63 9.30 4.66
N TYR A 142 -6.67 8.92 3.92
CA TYR A 142 -7.07 9.58 2.68
C TYR A 142 -8.47 10.15 2.82
N ASP A 143 -8.63 11.44 2.55
CA ASP A 143 -9.93 12.11 2.51
C ASP A 143 -10.48 12.09 1.07
N PRO A 144 -11.54 11.31 0.79
CA PRO A 144 -12.11 11.21 -0.56
C PRO A 144 -12.85 12.48 -1.01
N VAL A 145 -13.20 13.39 -0.10
CA VAL A 145 -13.87 14.65 -0.43
C VAL A 145 -12.85 15.67 -0.95
N THR A 146 -11.77 15.86 -0.19
CA THR A 146 -10.73 16.84 -0.54
C THR A 146 -9.64 16.26 -1.45
N ALA A 147 -9.62 14.93 -1.62
CA ALA A 147 -8.62 14.13 -2.34
C ALA A 147 -7.19 14.25 -1.76
N THR A 148 -7.09 14.47 -0.46
CA THR A 148 -5.83 14.69 0.26
C THR A 148 -5.39 13.40 0.97
N LEU A 149 -4.09 13.09 0.87
CA LEU A 149 -3.44 12.00 1.57
C LEU A 149 -2.57 12.57 2.70
N ASP A 150 -2.66 11.99 3.89
CA ASP A 150 -1.63 12.14 4.92
C ASP A 150 -0.37 11.37 4.50
N THR A 151 0.57 12.07 3.89
CA THR A 151 1.86 11.50 3.49
C THR A 151 2.90 11.55 4.60
N ALA A 152 2.63 12.22 5.72
CA ALA A 152 3.60 12.45 6.77
C ALA A 152 3.66 11.27 7.75
N SER A 153 2.55 10.58 7.94
CA SER A 153 2.44 9.47 8.88
C SER A 153 2.69 8.08 8.26
N THR A 154 2.90 7.99 6.94
CA THR A 154 3.04 6.72 6.22
C THR A 154 4.13 6.76 5.15
N VAL A 155 4.58 5.58 4.74
CA VAL A 155 5.46 5.43 3.58
C VAL A 155 4.63 5.54 2.29
N VAL A 156 5.10 6.42 1.40
CA VAL A 156 4.56 6.60 0.06
C VAL A 156 5.61 6.18 -0.96
N TYR A 157 5.27 5.13 -1.72
CA TYR A 157 6.01 4.61 -2.86
C TYR A 157 5.69 5.43 -4.10
N GLU A 158 6.61 6.32 -4.48
CA GLU A 158 6.44 7.28 -5.56
C GLU A 158 7.80 7.66 -6.17
N THR A 159 7.76 8.39 -7.28
CA THR A 159 8.92 9.09 -7.81
C THR A 159 8.64 10.59 -7.85
N LYS A 160 9.59 11.39 -7.37
CA LYS A 160 9.59 12.84 -7.56
C LYS A 160 10.72 13.21 -8.51
N ILE A 161 10.33 13.65 -9.70
CA ILE A 161 11.24 14.23 -10.69
C ILE A 161 11.16 15.75 -10.64
N GLY A 162 12.16 16.43 -11.18
CA GLY A 162 12.26 17.88 -11.08
C GLY A 162 13.37 18.48 -11.93
N VAL A 163 13.61 19.77 -11.75
CA VAL A 163 14.60 20.55 -12.50
C VAL A 163 15.81 20.89 -11.63
N ASP A 164 17.01 20.76 -12.19
CA ASP A 164 18.24 21.27 -11.55
C ASP A 164 18.46 22.77 -11.78
N ALA A 165 19.58 23.29 -11.27
CA ALA A 165 19.96 24.70 -11.41
C ALA A 165 20.19 25.14 -12.87
N ALA A 166 20.63 24.23 -13.75
CA ALA A 166 20.89 24.54 -15.15
C ALA A 166 19.57 24.71 -15.92
N ILE A 167 18.64 23.78 -15.77
CA ILE A 167 17.31 23.88 -16.38
C ILE A 167 16.52 25.02 -15.76
N SER A 168 16.63 25.22 -14.44
CA SER A 168 15.97 26.34 -13.76
C SER A 168 16.43 27.70 -14.33
N GLY A 169 17.73 27.88 -14.57
CA GLY A 169 18.27 29.12 -15.13
C GLY A 169 17.80 29.44 -16.55
N ILE A 170 17.37 28.43 -17.32
CA ILE A 170 16.89 28.61 -18.71
C ILE A 170 15.36 28.72 -18.76
N SER A 171 14.66 27.89 -18.00
CA SER A 171 13.20 27.76 -18.04
C SER A 171 12.46 28.73 -17.12
N GLY A 172 13.11 29.20 -16.05
CA GLY A 172 12.47 29.96 -14.98
C GLY A 172 11.71 29.11 -13.95
N VAL A 173 11.60 27.79 -14.15
CA VAL A 173 11.02 26.88 -13.14
C VAL A 173 11.98 26.77 -11.96
N PRO A 174 11.54 26.90 -10.69
CA PRO A 174 12.42 26.79 -9.53
C PRO A 174 13.10 25.41 -9.44
N VAL A 175 14.35 25.39 -8.96
CA VAL A 175 15.08 24.14 -8.66
C VAL A 175 14.28 23.28 -7.67
N GLY A 176 14.15 21.99 -7.97
CA GLY A 176 13.45 21.03 -7.11
C GLY A 176 12.39 20.20 -7.84
N PRO A 177 11.61 19.39 -7.08
CA PRO A 177 10.51 18.60 -7.62
C PRO A 177 9.49 19.46 -8.38
N SER A 178 9.02 18.96 -9.52
CA SER A 178 8.09 19.65 -10.41
C SER A 178 7.27 18.65 -11.22
N PHE A 179 6.11 19.08 -11.71
CA PHE A 179 5.26 18.30 -12.64
C PHE A 179 5.45 18.73 -14.12
N HIS A 180 6.45 19.54 -14.42
CA HIS A 180 6.82 19.88 -15.80
C HIS A 180 7.65 18.75 -16.43
N MET A 181 7.02 17.61 -16.75
CA MET A 181 7.67 16.42 -17.32
C MET A 181 8.72 16.72 -18.42
N ALA A 182 8.42 17.64 -19.34
CA ALA A 182 9.31 17.97 -20.46
C ALA A 182 10.59 18.72 -20.03
N LEU A 183 10.57 19.37 -18.87
CA LEU A 183 11.72 20.10 -18.30
C LEU A 183 12.47 19.28 -17.26
N ASN A 184 11.78 18.35 -16.60
CA ASN A 184 12.35 17.55 -15.52
C ASN A 184 13.56 16.73 -15.99
N ASN A 185 14.70 16.92 -15.32
CA ASN A 185 15.98 16.29 -15.68
C ASN A 185 16.69 15.62 -14.49
N VAL A 186 16.10 15.67 -13.30
CA VAL A 186 16.64 15.05 -12.07
C VAL A 186 15.56 14.22 -11.39
N VAL A 187 15.95 13.05 -10.87
CA VAL A 187 15.15 12.27 -9.93
C VAL A 187 15.54 12.70 -8.52
N TYR A 188 14.64 13.36 -7.80
CA TYR A 188 14.84 13.83 -6.42
C TYR A 188 14.46 12.78 -5.37
N LYS A 189 13.51 11.90 -5.71
CA LYS A 189 13.07 10.77 -4.89
C LYS A 189 12.62 9.64 -5.82
N ASP A 190 12.97 8.41 -5.49
CA ASP A 190 12.37 7.20 -6.05
C ASP A 190 12.39 6.12 -4.96
N SER A 191 11.25 5.95 -4.29
CA SER A 191 11.06 4.96 -3.24
C SER A 191 10.28 3.73 -3.73
N ARG A 192 10.08 3.56 -5.04
CA ARG A 192 9.24 2.48 -5.57
C ARG A 192 9.92 1.12 -5.37
N ILE A 193 9.14 0.13 -4.92
CA ILE A 193 9.64 -1.19 -4.52
C ILE A 193 10.22 -1.92 -5.75
N PRO A 194 11.45 -2.45 -5.71
CA PRO A 194 12.07 -3.14 -6.84
C PRO A 194 11.38 -4.48 -7.17
N PRO A 195 11.54 -5.02 -8.40
CA PRO A 195 11.04 -6.34 -8.76
C PRO A 195 11.95 -7.48 -8.32
N MET A 196 11.44 -8.71 -8.37
CA MET A 196 12.24 -9.92 -8.22
C MET A 196 13.45 -9.93 -9.17
N GLY A 197 14.62 -10.29 -8.63
CA GLY A 197 15.87 -10.33 -9.39
C GLY A 197 16.54 -8.96 -9.59
N PHE A 198 16.05 -7.92 -8.92
CA PHE A 198 16.73 -6.63 -8.81
C PHE A 198 18.15 -6.78 -8.25
N THR A 199 19.06 -5.98 -8.81
CA THR A 199 20.38 -5.69 -8.25
C THR A 199 20.65 -4.20 -8.38
N ASN A 200 21.29 -3.62 -7.36
CA ASN A 200 21.69 -2.22 -7.33
C ASN A 200 22.57 -1.87 -8.54
N ALA A 201 23.54 -2.73 -8.87
CA ALA A 201 24.40 -2.55 -10.04
C ALA A 201 23.61 -2.57 -11.37
N GLY A 202 22.61 -3.45 -11.50
CA GLY A 202 21.77 -3.54 -12.69
C GLY A 202 20.88 -2.31 -12.87
N PHE A 203 20.30 -1.78 -11.79
CA PHE A 203 19.52 -0.55 -11.85
C PHE A 203 20.37 0.69 -12.11
N GLU A 204 21.55 0.79 -11.50
CA GLU A 204 22.49 1.89 -11.76
C GLU A 204 22.88 1.95 -13.24
N ALA A 205 23.15 0.79 -13.85
CA ALA A 205 23.53 0.69 -15.27
C ALA A 205 22.45 1.19 -16.25
N VAL A 206 21.19 1.25 -15.82
CA VAL A 206 20.06 1.76 -16.62
C VAL A 206 19.41 3.01 -16.01
N GLN A 207 20.09 3.66 -15.07
CA GLN A 207 19.64 4.89 -14.40
C GLN A 207 18.28 4.74 -13.70
N ALA A 208 18.03 3.57 -13.13
CA ALA A 208 16.81 3.23 -12.40
C ALA A 208 17.05 3.00 -10.90
N ALA A 209 18.21 3.39 -10.36
CA ALA A 209 18.50 3.23 -8.94
C ALA A 209 17.45 3.96 -8.06
N PRO A 210 17.09 3.42 -6.88
CA PRO A 210 16.32 4.16 -5.88
C PRO A 210 17.02 5.47 -5.49
N VAL A 211 16.24 6.48 -5.12
CA VAL A 211 16.76 7.79 -4.68
C VAL A 211 16.04 8.22 -3.40
N GLY A 212 16.78 8.54 -2.35
CA GLY A 212 16.20 8.90 -1.05
C GLY A 212 15.55 7.72 -0.32
N HIS A 213 15.82 6.49 -0.78
CA HIS A 213 15.43 5.23 -0.16
C HIS A 213 16.44 4.16 -0.62
N SER A 214 16.63 3.09 0.14
CA SER A 214 17.64 2.07 -0.12
C SER A 214 17.06 0.66 -0.02
N TYR A 215 17.45 -0.21 -0.93
CA TYR A 215 17.13 -1.64 -0.90
C TYR A 215 18.40 -2.45 -1.05
N ASP A 216 18.53 -3.51 -0.26
CA ASP A 216 19.56 -4.52 -0.49
C ASP A 216 19.27 -5.29 -1.80
N ASP A 217 20.29 -5.95 -2.35
CA ASP A 217 20.09 -6.85 -3.50
C ASP A 217 19.30 -8.09 -3.08
N GLY A 218 18.27 -8.43 -3.85
CA GLY A 218 17.45 -9.63 -3.63
C GLY A 218 16.02 -9.34 -3.16
N PRO A 219 15.80 -8.58 -2.07
CA PRO A 219 14.46 -8.16 -1.67
C PRO A 219 13.69 -7.47 -2.80
N TYR A 220 12.41 -7.84 -2.92
CA TYR A 220 11.43 -7.28 -3.86
C TYR A 220 10.20 -6.83 -3.08
N TRP A 221 10.44 -6.35 -1.87
CA TRP A 221 9.45 -5.92 -0.91
C TRP A 221 10.02 -4.77 -0.10
N ASP A 222 9.15 -4.02 0.56
CA ASP A 222 9.52 -3.03 1.56
C ASP A 222 8.67 -3.24 2.81
N ALA A 223 9.24 -3.01 4.00
CA ALA A 223 8.54 -3.15 5.27
C ALA A 223 8.55 -1.82 6.02
N SER A 224 7.35 -1.35 6.39
CA SER A 224 7.15 -0.13 7.18
C SER A 224 6.71 -0.48 8.59
N GLU A 225 7.16 0.32 9.55
CA GLU A 225 6.94 0.14 10.98
C GLU A 225 5.94 1.19 11.48
N TYR A 226 5.00 0.78 12.33
CA TYR A 226 3.95 1.63 12.87
C TYR A 226 3.77 1.37 14.37
N PRO A 227 4.02 2.37 15.23
CA PRO A 227 3.85 2.21 16.67
C PRO A 227 2.39 1.86 17.01
N ILE A 228 2.19 0.80 17.77
CA ILE A 228 0.87 0.37 18.22
C ILE A 228 0.39 1.34 19.30
N PRO A 229 -0.73 2.07 19.09
CA PRO A 229 -1.26 2.98 20.10
C PRO A 229 -1.69 2.23 21.36
N SER A 230 -1.53 2.87 22.53
CA SER A 230 -2.01 2.31 23.80
C SER A 230 -3.50 1.99 23.73
N GLY A 231 -3.87 0.78 24.13
CA GLY A 231 -5.25 0.29 24.10
C GLY A 231 -5.71 -0.28 22.76
N ALA A 232 -4.89 -0.23 21.70
CA ALA A 232 -5.19 -0.92 20.45
C ALA A 232 -5.04 -2.44 20.64
N VAL A 233 -6.04 -3.20 20.21
CA VAL A 233 -6.07 -4.67 20.23
C VAL A 233 -6.06 -5.27 18.83
N ARG A 234 -6.26 -4.44 17.80
CA ARG A 234 -6.30 -4.85 16.40
C ARG A 234 -5.84 -3.72 15.49
N ALA A 235 -5.24 -4.08 14.35
CA ALA A 235 -5.08 -3.17 13.23
C ALA A 235 -5.67 -3.74 11.93
N ASP A 236 -6.27 -2.85 11.15
CA ASP A 236 -6.65 -3.07 9.76
C ASP A 236 -5.67 -2.32 8.86
N VAL A 237 -4.97 -3.06 7.99
CA VAL A 237 -3.95 -2.52 7.11
C VAL A 237 -4.36 -2.71 5.66
N ARG A 238 -4.20 -1.64 4.87
CA ARG A 238 -4.50 -1.61 3.44
C ARG A 238 -3.32 -1.09 2.66
N VAL A 239 -3.10 -1.64 1.48
CA VAL A 239 -2.21 -1.06 0.47
C VAL A 239 -3.09 -0.40 -0.57
N TYR A 240 -2.88 0.89 -0.81
CA TYR A 240 -3.66 1.66 -1.79
C TYR A 240 -2.79 2.09 -2.95
N TYR A 241 -3.36 2.04 -4.16
CA TYR A 241 -2.82 2.67 -5.36
C TYR A 241 -3.66 3.89 -5.75
N GLN A 242 -2.99 4.97 -6.15
CA GLN A 242 -3.62 6.11 -6.81
C GLN A 242 -2.93 6.45 -8.13
N LEU A 243 -3.73 6.60 -9.19
CA LEU A 243 -3.26 6.93 -10.54
C LEU A 243 -2.80 8.38 -10.66
N ALA A 244 -3.57 9.33 -10.12
CA ALA A 244 -3.27 10.74 -10.21
C ALA A 244 -3.60 11.44 -8.89
N SER A 245 -2.59 12.04 -8.27
CA SER A 245 -2.77 12.87 -7.09
C SER A 245 -3.47 14.19 -7.44
N LYS A 246 -4.09 14.81 -6.43
CA LYS A 246 -4.72 16.12 -6.58
C LYS A 246 -3.72 17.17 -7.05
N GLU A 247 -2.52 17.18 -6.48
CA GLU A 247 -1.49 18.18 -6.76
C GLU A 247 -1.08 18.15 -8.22
N TYR A 248 -0.99 16.96 -8.83
CA TYR A 248 -0.71 16.81 -10.25
C TYR A 248 -1.85 17.34 -11.12
N ILE A 249 -3.10 17.01 -10.79
CA ILE A 249 -4.27 17.46 -11.57
C ILE A 249 -4.47 18.97 -11.46
N GLU A 250 -4.29 19.55 -10.28
CA GLU A 250 -4.36 21.00 -10.07
C GLU A 250 -3.22 21.72 -10.79
N PHE A 251 -2.02 21.16 -10.80
CA PHE A 251 -0.91 21.68 -11.59
C PHE A 251 -1.25 21.71 -13.10
N LEU A 252 -1.79 20.61 -13.66
CA LEU A 252 -2.18 20.58 -15.08
C LEU A 252 -3.25 21.62 -15.41
N ARG A 253 -4.17 21.88 -14.48
CA ARG A 253 -5.18 22.94 -14.61
C ARG A 253 -4.55 24.32 -14.59
N ASP A 254 -3.72 24.60 -13.60
CA ASP A 254 -3.23 25.94 -13.29
C ASP A 254 -2.13 26.39 -14.26
N GLU A 255 -1.26 25.46 -14.70
CA GLU A 255 -0.17 25.76 -15.65
C GLU A 255 -0.62 25.74 -17.12
N ASN A 256 -1.80 25.22 -17.43
CA ASN A 256 -2.33 25.27 -18.79
C ASN A 256 -2.92 26.65 -19.11
N VAL A 257 -2.08 27.50 -19.69
CA VAL A 257 -2.46 28.88 -20.08
C VAL A 257 -2.70 29.05 -21.59
N THR A 258 -2.63 27.98 -22.38
CA THR A 258 -2.70 28.03 -23.86
C THR A 258 -4.05 27.63 -24.43
N ASP A 259 -4.82 26.82 -23.71
CA ASP A 259 -6.15 26.34 -24.08
C ASP A 259 -6.92 25.91 -22.83
N ASN A 260 -7.97 25.11 -22.99
CA ASN A 260 -8.81 24.65 -21.89
C ASN A 260 -8.52 23.21 -21.45
N SER A 261 -7.44 22.58 -21.95
CA SER A 261 -7.16 21.16 -21.71
C SER A 261 -6.98 20.83 -20.22
N GLY A 262 -6.36 21.73 -19.47
CA GLY A 262 -6.16 21.66 -18.03
C GLY A 262 -7.47 21.72 -17.25
N GLN A 263 -8.39 22.61 -17.65
CA GLN A 263 -9.72 22.66 -17.05
C GLN A 263 -10.53 21.40 -17.40
N ILE A 264 -10.44 20.91 -18.64
CA ILE A 264 -11.13 19.69 -19.07
C ILE A 264 -10.68 18.48 -18.24
N ILE A 265 -9.38 18.28 -18.04
CA ILE A 265 -8.90 17.15 -17.23
C ILE A 265 -9.29 17.29 -15.76
N TYR A 266 -9.28 18.51 -15.21
CA TYR A 266 -9.75 18.77 -13.85
C TYR A 266 -11.24 18.42 -13.67
N ASP A 267 -12.09 18.86 -14.58
CA ASP A 267 -13.53 18.59 -14.55
C ASP A 267 -13.80 17.09 -14.67
N GLN A 268 -13.06 16.39 -15.54
CA GLN A 268 -13.16 14.94 -15.65
C GLN A 268 -12.69 14.22 -14.39
N TRP A 269 -11.56 14.64 -13.80
CA TRP A 269 -11.08 14.11 -12.53
C TRP A 269 -12.14 14.25 -11.44
N VAL A 270 -12.79 15.41 -11.32
CA VAL A 270 -13.92 15.60 -10.39
C VAL A 270 -15.09 14.67 -10.72
N ALA A 271 -15.50 14.60 -11.99
CA ALA A 271 -16.64 13.80 -12.44
C ALA A 271 -16.44 12.29 -12.23
N THR A 272 -15.20 11.82 -12.24
CA THR A 272 -14.84 10.41 -12.06
C THR A 272 -14.31 10.08 -10.66
N GLY A 273 -14.70 10.87 -9.64
CA GLY A 273 -14.39 10.55 -8.25
C GLY A 273 -12.97 10.87 -7.80
N ARG A 274 -12.34 11.87 -8.42
CA ARG A 274 -11.05 12.46 -8.02
C ARG A 274 -9.90 11.45 -7.94
N SER A 275 -9.86 10.51 -8.89
CA SER A 275 -8.89 9.42 -8.89
C SER A 275 -8.85 8.71 -7.54
N ALA A 276 -10.02 8.33 -7.02
CA ALA A 276 -10.14 7.63 -5.75
C ALA A 276 -9.14 6.46 -5.68
N PRO A 277 -8.51 6.22 -4.51
CA PRO A 277 -7.54 5.15 -4.36
C PRO A 277 -8.20 3.79 -4.56
N VAL A 278 -7.47 2.85 -5.15
CA VAL A 278 -7.88 1.45 -5.28
C VAL A 278 -7.11 0.63 -4.25
N GLU A 279 -7.85 -0.17 -3.48
CA GLU A 279 -7.26 -1.15 -2.57
C GLU A 279 -6.57 -2.24 -3.40
N MET A 280 -5.29 -2.48 -3.13
CA MET A 280 -4.50 -3.56 -3.71
C MET A 280 -4.50 -4.77 -2.78
N ASP A 281 -4.29 -4.54 -1.49
CA ASP A 281 -4.23 -5.57 -0.47
C ASP A 281 -4.93 -5.11 0.80
N TYR A 282 -5.43 -6.07 1.57
CA TYR A 282 -6.02 -5.87 2.88
C TYR A 282 -5.68 -7.03 3.81
N MET A 283 -5.24 -6.71 5.01
CA MET A 283 -5.03 -7.69 6.07
C MET A 283 -5.38 -7.08 7.42
N THR A 284 -5.80 -7.94 8.36
CA THR A 284 -6.06 -7.57 9.75
C THR A 284 -5.14 -8.39 10.64
N ILE A 285 -4.68 -7.79 11.74
CA ILE A 285 -3.87 -8.45 12.76
C ILE A 285 -4.43 -8.07 14.12
N ALA A 286 -4.67 -9.08 14.96
CA ALA A 286 -4.92 -8.87 16.38
C ALA A 286 -3.57 -8.77 17.09
N PHE A 287 -3.45 -7.83 18.00
CA PHE A 287 -2.23 -7.69 18.80
C PHE A 287 -2.29 -8.63 19.99
N GLU A 288 -1.21 -9.35 20.19
CA GLU A 288 -0.95 -9.99 21.46
C GLU A 288 -0.58 -8.85 22.42
N THR A 289 -1.30 -8.75 23.54
CA THR A 289 -1.01 -7.73 24.55
C THR A 289 0.41 -7.98 25.04
N SER A 290 1.32 -7.05 24.74
CA SER A 290 2.70 -7.05 25.23
C SER A 290 2.67 -6.71 26.72
N GLY A 291 2.36 -7.72 27.53
CA GLY A 291 2.13 -7.61 28.95
C GLY A 291 0.67 -7.76 29.33
N GLY A 292 0.46 -7.98 30.62
CA GLY A 292 -0.85 -8.24 31.17
C GLY A 292 -1.87 -7.16 30.93
N CYS A 293 -3.13 -7.58 30.80
CA CYS A 293 -4.30 -6.70 30.80
C CYS A 293 -4.38 -5.79 32.04
N ASN A 294 -3.72 -6.19 33.14
CA ASN A 294 -3.56 -5.44 34.37
C ASN A 294 -2.35 -5.99 35.18
N PRO A 295 -1.99 -5.42 36.34
CA PRO A 295 -0.86 -5.90 37.15
C PRO A 295 -0.94 -7.34 37.67
N ALA A 296 -2.08 -8.03 37.52
CA ALA A 296 -2.22 -9.43 37.90
C ALA A 296 -2.10 -10.40 36.71
N ASP A 297 -1.98 -9.92 35.48
CA ASP A 297 -1.80 -10.75 34.30
C ASP A 297 -0.29 -10.77 33.96
N LEU A 298 0.40 -11.72 34.58
CA LEU A 298 1.87 -11.70 34.69
C LEU A 298 2.54 -12.58 33.65
N VAL A 299 1.80 -13.53 33.07
CA VAL A 299 2.35 -14.52 32.15
C VAL A 299 1.36 -14.87 31.05
N GLU A 300 1.88 -15.39 29.94
CA GLU A 300 1.02 -15.82 28.83
C GLU A 300 0.10 -16.98 29.22
N PRO A 301 -1.14 -17.01 28.68
CA PRO A 301 -1.68 -16.10 27.67
C PRO A 301 -2.19 -14.77 28.25
N PHE A 302 -1.56 -13.65 27.87
CA PHE A 302 -1.98 -12.32 28.29
C PHE A 302 -3.39 -11.99 27.77
N GLY A 303 -4.16 -11.22 28.55
CA GLY A 303 -5.59 -10.97 28.34
C GLY A 303 -6.51 -11.95 29.07
N VAL A 304 -5.95 -12.96 29.76
CA VAL A 304 -6.71 -13.96 30.51
C VAL A 304 -6.09 -14.15 31.89
N LEU A 305 -6.82 -13.79 32.93
CA LEU A 305 -6.41 -14.07 34.31
C LEU A 305 -6.72 -15.53 34.66
N ASP A 306 -5.68 -16.34 34.88
CA ASP A 306 -5.84 -17.75 35.21
C ASP A 306 -4.90 -18.25 36.33
N LEU A 307 -4.75 -19.58 36.45
CA LEU A 307 -3.92 -20.18 37.50
C LEU A 307 -2.42 -19.96 37.25
N LEU A 308 -2.00 -19.73 36.01
CA LEU A 308 -0.62 -19.45 35.64
C LEU A 308 -0.16 -18.11 36.22
N ASP A 309 -1.00 -17.08 36.18
CA ASP A 309 -0.73 -15.77 36.80
C ASP A 309 -0.58 -15.86 38.30
N ILE A 310 -1.52 -16.56 38.96
CA ILE A 310 -1.46 -16.79 40.40
C ILE A 310 -0.15 -17.50 40.76
N ASN A 311 0.21 -18.53 39.99
CA ASN A 311 1.42 -19.29 40.24
C ASN A 311 2.69 -18.48 39.95
N ALA A 312 2.68 -17.63 38.92
CA ALA A 312 3.76 -16.70 38.61
C ALA A 312 3.97 -15.69 39.74
N PHE A 313 2.88 -15.05 40.21
CA PHE A 313 2.93 -14.12 41.33
C PHE A 313 3.46 -14.79 42.60
N ILE A 314 2.91 -15.95 43.00
CA ILE A 314 3.34 -16.65 44.22
C ILE A 314 4.81 -17.07 44.12
N THR A 315 5.23 -17.60 42.97
CA THR A 315 6.61 -18.04 42.76
C THR A 315 7.57 -16.85 42.80
N GLY A 316 7.22 -15.75 42.12
CA GLY A 316 7.99 -14.50 42.15
C GLY A 316 8.08 -13.92 43.55
N PHE A 317 6.95 -13.86 44.27
CA PHE A 317 6.87 -13.26 45.60
C PHE A 317 7.73 -14.01 46.62
N VAL A 318 7.74 -15.34 46.57
CA VAL A 318 8.62 -16.16 47.42
C VAL A 318 10.09 -16.01 47.04
N ALA A 319 10.38 -15.83 45.76
CA ALA A 319 11.74 -15.66 45.23
C ALA A 319 12.26 -14.21 45.35
N GLN A 320 11.42 -13.25 45.75
CA GLN A 320 11.71 -11.81 45.66
C GLN A 320 12.09 -11.37 44.23
N ASP A 321 11.38 -11.94 43.25
CA ASP A 321 11.56 -11.63 41.83
C ASP A 321 10.76 -10.37 41.47
N PRO A 322 11.36 -9.41 40.72
CA PRO A 322 10.69 -8.18 40.28
C PRO A 322 9.32 -8.37 39.62
N ILE A 323 9.01 -9.54 39.05
CA ILE A 323 7.68 -9.85 38.51
C ILE A 323 6.54 -9.74 39.54
N SER A 324 6.88 -9.76 40.85
CA SER A 324 5.92 -9.70 41.96
C SER A 324 5.96 -8.40 42.77
N ASP A 325 6.81 -7.44 42.39
CA ASP A 325 6.84 -6.07 42.95
C ASP A 325 5.87 -5.20 42.14
N LEU A 326 4.59 -5.28 42.48
CA LEU A 326 3.51 -4.69 41.67
C LEU A 326 3.29 -3.21 41.97
N ASN A 327 3.84 -2.70 43.07
CA ASN A 327 3.82 -1.27 43.39
C ASN A 327 5.13 -0.55 42.98
N GLY A 328 6.18 -1.30 42.64
CA GLY A 328 7.47 -0.81 42.15
C GLY A 328 8.34 -0.15 43.22
N ASP A 329 8.14 -0.46 44.50
CA ASP A 329 8.87 0.14 45.62
C ASP A 329 10.11 -0.67 46.05
N GLY A 330 10.34 -1.84 45.45
CA GLY A 330 11.44 -2.75 45.74
C GLY A 330 11.26 -3.57 47.01
N VAL A 331 10.07 -3.56 47.63
CA VAL A 331 9.75 -4.26 48.87
C VAL A 331 8.56 -5.20 48.66
N PHE A 332 8.86 -6.50 48.57
CA PHE A 332 7.87 -7.56 48.41
C PHE A 332 7.04 -7.78 49.68
N ASP A 333 5.87 -7.15 49.77
CA ASP A 333 5.04 -7.18 50.99
C ASP A 333 3.53 -7.31 50.74
N LEU A 334 2.72 -7.01 51.78
CA LEU A 334 1.26 -7.13 51.72
C LEU A 334 0.62 -6.14 50.72
N VAL A 335 1.33 -5.08 50.34
CA VAL A 335 0.86 -4.11 49.34
C VAL A 335 0.85 -4.76 47.97
N ASP A 336 1.89 -5.48 47.56
CA ASP A 336 1.92 -6.21 46.28
C ASP A 336 0.83 -7.27 46.21
N ILE A 337 0.66 -8.03 47.30
CA ILE A 337 -0.42 -9.03 47.40
C ILE A 337 -1.78 -8.37 47.21
N ASN A 338 -1.99 -7.19 47.81
CA ASN A 338 -3.25 -6.49 47.68
C ASN A 338 -3.46 -5.92 46.26
N VAL A 339 -2.39 -5.44 45.60
CA VAL A 339 -2.44 -5.03 44.19
C VAL A 339 -2.79 -6.22 43.30
N PHE A 340 -2.14 -7.37 43.48
CA PHE A 340 -2.42 -8.58 42.71
C PHE A 340 -3.87 -9.02 42.88
N ILE A 341 -4.35 -9.18 44.13
CA ILE A 341 -5.73 -9.64 44.39
C ILE A 341 -6.75 -8.66 43.83
N THR A 342 -6.54 -7.36 44.01
CA THR A 342 -7.49 -6.35 43.52
C THR A 342 -7.57 -6.35 42.00
N SER A 343 -6.42 -6.42 41.32
CA SER A 343 -6.33 -6.51 39.86
C SER A 343 -6.90 -7.82 39.33
N PHE A 344 -6.62 -8.95 39.99
CA PHE A 344 -7.13 -10.26 39.59
C PHE A 344 -8.67 -10.33 39.71
N LEU A 345 -9.24 -9.77 40.78
CA LEU A 345 -10.69 -9.71 40.97
C LEU A 345 -11.39 -8.70 40.06
N ALA A 346 -10.67 -7.66 39.60
CA ALA A 346 -11.21 -6.69 38.66
C ALA A 346 -11.43 -7.28 37.26
N GLY A 347 -10.68 -8.33 36.91
CA GLY A 347 -10.74 -8.93 35.57
C GLY A 347 -9.86 -8.18 34.56
N CYS A 348 -9.70 -8.77 33.38
CA CYS A 348 -9.21 -8.03 32.22
C CYS A 348 -10.34 -7.14 31.65
N PRO A 349 -10.02 -5.92 31.15
CA PRO A 349 -10.98 -5.03 30.51
C PRO A 349 -11.69 -5.63 29.29
#